data_AF-A0A9W7DTM9-F1
#
_entry.id   AF-A0A9W7DTM9-F1
#
_cell.length_a   1.000
_cell.length_b   1.000
_cell.length_c   1.000
_cell.angle_alpha   90.00
_cell.angle_beta   90.00
_cell.angle_gamma   90.00
#
_symmetry.space_group_name_H-M   'P 1'
#
loop_
_entity.id
_entity.type
_entity.pdbx_description
1 polymer ?
#
loop_
_entity_poly.entity_id
_entity_poly.type
_entity_poly.pdbx_seq_one_letter_code
_entity_poly.pdbx_strand_id
1 'polypeptide(L)' 'MTVPLQSQGAVTSVKDQGALGTCWIFSTVGQLEGQRFLNGQDLVDLSVEHVLECDATTDAADQDGNGELYNSF' A
#
# COMPACT_ATOMS: atom_id res chain seq x y z
N MET A 1 -16.03 2.81 -23.22
CA MET A 1 -16.52 1.97 -22.11
C MET A 1 -15.30 1.64 -21.28
N THR A 2 -15.21 2.17 -20.05
CA THR A 2 -14.07 1.92 -19.15
C THR A 2 -14.41 0.69 -18.31
N VAL A 3 -13.51 -0.30 -18.25
CA VAL A 3 -13.71 -1.51 -17.44
C VAL A 3 -13.00 -1.32 -16.10
N PRO A 4 -13.70 -1.38 -14.95
CA PRO A 4 -13.07 -1.29 -13.64
C PRO A 4 -12.05 -2.43 -13.42
N LEU A 5 -10.93 -2.12 -12.77
CA LEU A 5 -9.93 -3.13 -12.39
C LEU A 5 -10.50 -4.16 -11.39
N GLN A 6 -11.39 -3.73 -10.52
CA GLN A 6 -12.07 -4.59 -9.55
C GLN A 6 -12.88 -5.70 -10.25
N SER A 7 -13.62 -5.36 -11.31
CA SER A 7 -14.37 -6.36 -12.10
C SER A 7 -13.48 -7.34 -12.88
N GLN A 8 -12.19 -7.03 -13.01
CA GLN A 8 -11.21 -7.88 -13.69
C GLN A 8 -10.43 -8.77 -12.71
N GLY A 9 -10.66 -8.65 -11.40
CA GLY A 9 -9.87 -9.37 -10.40
C GLY A 9 -8.45 -8.81 -10.23
N ALA A 10 -8.22 -7.54 -10.62
CA ALA A 10 -6.91 -6.89 -10.60
C ALA A 10 -6.65 -6.07 -9.32
N VAL A 11 -7.41 -6.31 -8.25
CA VAL A 11 -7.37 -5.55 -7.00
C VAL A 11 -7.41 -6.52 -5.83
N THR A 12 -6.47 -6.37 -4.88
CA THR A 12 -6.41 -7.15 -3.65
C THR A 12 -7.52 -6.74 -2.67
N SER A 13 -7.63 -7.44 -1.53
CA SER A 13 -8.58 -7.05 -0.49
C SER A 13 -8.28 -5.64 0.03
N VAL A 14 -9.34 -4.93 0.45
CA VAL A 14 -9.21 -3.64 1.14
C VAL A 14 -8.33 -3.80 2.39
N LYS A 15 -7.42 -2.85 2.59
CA LYS A 15 -6.49 -2.80 3.73
C LYS A 15 -6.82 -1.60 4.61
N ASP A 16 -6.32 -1.59 5.85
CA ASP A 16 -6.49 -0.50 6.81
C ASP A 16 -5.11 0.09 7.17
N GLN A 17 -4.99 1.41 7.05
CA GLN A 17 -3.77 2.18 7.30
C GLN A 17 -3.70 2.76 8.72
N GLY A 18 -4.77 2.64 9.50
CA GLY A 18 -4.89 3.27 10.81
C GLY A 18 -4.78 4.81 10.73
N ALA A 19 -4.29 5.41 11.82
CA ALA A 19 -4.21 6.87 11.97
C ALA A 19 -2.91 7.50 11.43
N LEU A 20 -1.98 6.69 10.92
CA LEU A 20 -0.56 7.06 10.75
C LEU A 20 -0.23 7.86 9.48
N GLY A 21 -1.24 8.35 8.75
CA GLY A 21 -1.01 9.16 7.54
C GLY A 21 -0.29 8.44 6.39
N THR A 22 -0.26 7.10 6.38
CA THR A 22 0.50 6.26 5.43
C THR A 22 -0.24 5.99 4.11
N CYS A 23 -1.30 6.73 3.77
CA CYS A 23 -2.13 6.48 2.58
C CYS A 23 -1.33 6.43 1.27
N TRP A 24 -0.21 7.15 1.21
CA TRP A 24 0.69 7.17 0.07
C TRP A 24 1.29 5.78 -0.20
N ILE A 25 1.58 4.99 0.84
CA ILE A 25 2.11 3.63 0.73
C ILE A 25 1.06 2.72 0.14
N PHE A 26 -0.16 2.79 0.66
CA PHE A 26 -1.29 1.97 0.20
C PHE A 26 -1.62 2.28 -1.26
N SER A 27 -1.59 3.56 -1.65
CA SER A 27 -1.75 3.97 -3.04
C SER A 27 -0.64 3.40 -3.95
N THR A 28 0.60 3.41 -3.47
CA THR A 28 1.76 2.91 -4.23
C THR A 28 1.69 1.40 -4.40
N VAL A 29 1.47 0.67 -3.30
CA VAL A 29 1.36 -0.78 -3.29
C VAL A 29 0.19 -1.25 -4.14
N GLY A 30 -1.01 -0.66 -4.01
CA GLY A 30 -2.16 -1.03 -4.83
C GLY A 30 -1.93 -0.81 -6.33
N GLN A 31 -1.16 0.22 -6.71
CA GLN A 31 -0.75 0.41 -8.09
C GLN A 31 0.20 -0.69 -8.56
N LEU A 32 1.20 -1.08 -7.76
CA LEU A 32 2.14 -2.15 -8.11
C LEU A 32 1.44 -3.50 -8.26
N GLU A 33 0.52 -3.84 -7.36
CA GLU A 33 -0.30 -5.06 -7.44
C GLU A 33 -1.14 -5.08 -8.72
N GLY A 34 -1.83 -3.97 -9.02
CA GLY A 34 -2.64 -3.84 -10.22
C GLY A 34 -1.82 -3.91 -11.51
N GLN A 35 -0.67 -3.24 -11.57
CA GLN A 35 0.23 -3.30 -12.74
C GLN A 35 0.80 -4.70 -12.93
N ARG A 36 1.17 -5.39 -11.85
CA ARG A 36 1.62 -6.78 -11.90
C ARG A 36 0.56 -7.69 -12.54
N PHE A 37 -0.70 -7.56 -12.10
CA PHE A 37 -1.82 -8.31 -12.69
C PHE A 37 -2.02 -7.98 -14.17
N LEU A 38 -2.00 -6.70 -14.54
CA LEU A 38 -2.13 -6.25 -15.93
C LEU A 38 -0.99 -6.75 -16.84
N ASN A 39 0.19 -7.01 -16.27
CA ASN A 39 1.32 -7.61 -16.96
C ASN A 39 1.26 -9.15 -17.05
N GLY A 40 0.11 -9.75 -16.70
CA GLY A 40 -0.13 -11.19 -16.82
C GLY A 40 0.53 -12.03 -15.73
N GLN A 41 0.97 -11.40 -14.63
CA GLN A 41 1.45 -12.09 -13.45
C GLN A 41 0.32 -12.27 -12.44
N ASP A 42 0.48 -13.20 -11.50
CA ASP A 42 -0.49 -13.41 -10.45
C ASP A 42 -0.69 -12.16 -9.59
N LEU A 43 -1.94 -11.91 -9.21
CA LEU A 43 -2.28 -10.92 -8.19
C LEU A 43 -1.74 -11.42 -6.85
N VAL A 44 -0.86 -10.64 -6.24
CA VAL A 44 -0.26 -10.93 -4.94
C VAL A 44 -0.54 -9.77 -4.00
N ASP A 45 -0.72 -10.09 -2.73
CA ASP A 45 -0.81 -9.11 -1.65
C ASP A 45 0.63 -8.72 -1.24
N LEU A 46 1.04 -7.50 -1.54
CA LEU A 46 2.37 -6.98 -1.22
C LEU A 46 2.39 -6.30 0.15
N SER A 47 3.49 -6.46 0.89
CA SER A 47 3.65 -5.84 2.22
C SER A 47 3.82 -4.33 2.11
N VAL A 48 2.90 -3.60 2.74
CA VAL A 48 2.97 -2.14 2.91
C VAL A 48 4.00 -1.77 3.98
N GLU A 49 4.19 -2.64 4.97
CA GLU A 49 5.14 -2.47 6.07
C GLU A 49 6.58 -2.46 5.56
N HIS A 50 6.90 -3.33 4.60
CA HIS A 50 8.24 -3.36 4.01
C HIS A 50 8.59 -2.03 3.31
N VAL A 51 7.61 -1.42 2.62
CA VAL A 51 7.80 -0.11 1.98
C VAL A 51 7.96 0.99 3.03
N LEU A 52 7.19 0.94 4.11
CA LEU A 52 7.30 1.87 5.23
C LEU A 52 8.68 1.82 5.90
N GLU A 53 9.20 0.61 6.17
CA GLU A 53 10.50 0.41 6.82
C GLU A 53 11.68 0.84 5.93
N CYS A 54 11.55 0.65 4.61
CA CYS A 54 12.64 0.89 3.67
C CYS A 54 12.64 2.31 3.08
N ASP A 55 11.53 3.03 3.12
CA ASP A 55 11.49 4.41 2.64
C ASP A 55 12.12 5.38 3.64
N ALA A 56 13.45 5.42 3.61
CA ALA A 56 14.29 6.32 4.39
C ALA A 56 14.12 7.80 4.02
N THR A 57 13.27 8.14 3.04
CA THR A 57 12.98 9.52 2.65
C THR A 57 11.71 10.06 3.29
N THR A 58 10.92 9.21 3.94
CA THR A 58 9.87 9.72 4.79
C THR A 58 10.48 10.29 6.05
N ASP A 59 10.25 11.59 6.24
CA ASP A 59 10.09 12.19 7.55
C ASP A 59 8.90 11.51 8.26
N ALA A 60 9.00 10.20 8.52
CA ALA A 60 8.14 9.43 9.41
C ALA A 60 8.12 10.02 10.83
N ALA A 61 8.87 11.10 11.06
CA ALA A 61 8.87 11.94 12.23
C ALA A 61 7.81 13.05 12.25
N ASP A 62 6.97 13.32 11.22
CA ASP A 62 6.10 14.51 11.32
C ASP A 62 4.70 14.47 10.65
N GLN A 63 3.86 13.50 11.04
CA GLN A 63 2.38 13.70 11.00
C GLN A 63 1.61 13.19 12.22
N ASP A 64 2.21 12.55 13.24
CA ASP A 64 1.52 12.37 14.54
C ASP A 64 2.38 12.55 15.81
N GLY A 65 3.69 12.79 15.67
CA GLY A 65 4.55 13.04 16.83
C GLY A 65 4.67 11.88 17.82
N ASN A 66 4.29 10.65 17.45
CA ASN A 66 4.56 9.46 18.22
C ASN A 66 5.42 8.50 17.36
N GLY A 67 6.54 8.01 17.89
CA GLY A 67 7.39 7.05 17.19
C GLY A 67 6.79 5.64 17.19
N GLU A 68 5.48 5.46 16.98
CA GLU A 68 4.78 4.19 17.23
C GLU A 68 4.77 3.22 16.04
N LEU A 69 5.42 3.55 14.91
CA LEU A 69 5.36 2.78 13.67
C LEU A 69 5.85 1.32 13.79
N TYR A 70 6.65 0.98 14.80
CA TYR A 70 7.20 -0.37 14.96
C TYR A 70 6.33 -1.33 15.81
N ASN A 71 5.31 -0.85 16.53
CA ASN A 71 4.60 -1.67 17.54
C ASN A 71 3.06 -1.68 17.42
N SER A 72 2.48 -1.24 16.29
CA SER A 72 1.02 -1.15 16.11
C SER A 72 0.41 -2.23 15.20
N PHE A 73 1.16 -3.29 14.90
CA PHE A 73 0.68 -4.48 14.17
C PHE A 73 0.75 -5.74 15.05
#